data_AF-A0A556RC29-F1
#
_entry.id   AF-A0A556RC29-F1
#
_cell.length_a   1.000
_cell.length_b   1.000
_cell.length_c   1.000
_cell.angle_alpha   90.00
_cell.angle_beta   90.00
_cell.angle_gamma   90.00
#
_symmetry.space_group_name_H-M   'P 1'
#
loop_
_entity.id
_entity.type
_entity.pdbx_description
1 polymer ?
#
loop_
_entity_poly.entity_id
_entity_poly.type
_entity_poly.pdbx_seq_one_letter_code
_entity_poly.pdbx_strand_id
1 'polypeptide(L)'
;MVSGFNRSIDMMRQPGRKIAGPAVSLILPCLGLYEHVKFGKFADYTALDGLKKSKVGIFITQSRDDQVVPVRYSYGLFHEEFQSNPRFRFREYQDRGHAYVYYSQDSVRYRKQFDQEYKEHIRQLGQKPSNESYNAYSAKHFDKSKGFELDVPLMNQMADFYRQYKS
;
A
#
# COMPACT_ATOMS: atom_id res chain seq x y z
N MET A 1 -4.65 -4.08 -2.80
CA MET A 1 -3.32 -3.93 -2.17
C MET A 1 -2.64 -2.80 -2.89
N VAL A 2 -2.28 -1.70 -2.22
CA VAL A 2 -1.88 -0.46 -2.90
C VAL A 2 -0.66 0.16 -2.24
N SER A 3 0.50 -0.45 -2.47
CA SER A 3 1.79 0.21 -2.34
C SER A 3 2.80 -0.64 -3.09
N GLY A 4 3.40 -0.09 -4.14
CA GLY A 4 4.47 -0.77 -4.87
C GLY A 4 5.72 -0.87 -3.99
N PHE A 5 6.57 -1.85 -4.26
CA PHE A 5 7.85 -2.05 -3.57
C PHE A 5 8.95 -2.22 -4.61
N ASN A 6 10.18 -1.84 -4.29
CA ASN A 6 11.26 -1.98 -5.26
C ASN A 6 11.72 -3.44 -5.42
N ARG A 7 11.87 -4.19 -4.32
CA ARG A 7 12.26 -5.62 -4.33
C ARG A 7 11.29 -6.45 -3.50
N SER A 8 11.12 -7.72 -3.86
CA SER A 8 10.31 -8.70 -3.11
C SER A 8 10.56 -8.64 -1.60
N ILE A 9 11.84 -8.65 -1.22
CA ILE A 9 12.28 -8.67 0.18
C ILE A 9 11.86 -7.41 0.97
N ASP A 10 11.62 -6.29 0.28
CA ASP A 10 11.24 -5.04 0.92
C ASP A 10 9.80 -5.10 1.48
N MET A 11 8.91 -5.94 0.91
CA MET A 11 7.57 -6.21 1.48
C MET A 11 7.64 -6.90 2.85
N MET A 12 8.66 -7.74 3.07
CA MET A 12 8.78 -8.53 4.28
C MET A 12 9.48 -7.77 5.41
N ARG A 13 10.19 -6.68 5.10
CA ARG A 13 11.08 -6.02 6.06
C ARG A 13 10.34 -5.36 7.21
N GLN A 14 9.30 -4.56 6.93
CA GLN A 14 8.56 -3.84 7.98
C GLN A 14 7.62 -4.77 8.76
N PRO A 15 6.81 -5.65 8.13
CA PRO A 15 6.04 -6.66 8.86
C PRO A 15 6.93 -7.64 9.64
N GLY A 16 8.02 -8.11 9.04
CA GLY A 16 8.98 -8.99 9.70
C GLY A 16 9.61 -8.34 10.93
N ARG A 17 9.92 -7.03 10.89
CA ARG A 17 10.41 -6.29 12.06
C ARG A 17 9.37 -6.19 13.17
N LYS A 18 8.07 -6.13 12.85
CA LYS A 18 7.00 -6.14 13.86
C LYS A 18 6.86 -7.50 14.56
N ILE A 19 7.19 -8.59 13.87
CA ILE A 19 7.07 -9.96 14.39
C ILE A 19 8.35 -10.40 15.11
N ALA A 20 9.50 -10.30 14.44
CA ALA A 20 10.78 -10.83 14.90
C ALA A 20 11.69 -9.75 15.53
N GLY A 21 11.25 -8.50 15.58
CA GLY A 21 12.07 -7.41 16.11
C GLY A 21 13.38 -7.23 15.34
N PRO A 22 14.48 -6.87 16.01
CA PRO A 22 15.80 -6.73 15.39
C PRO A 22 16.32 -7.99 14.68
N ALA A 23 15.90 -9.19 15.10
CA ALA A 23 16.36 -10.46 14.53
C ALA A 23 16.00 -10.62 13.05
N VAL A 24 15.04 -9.83 12.54
CA VAL A 24 14.70 -9.77 11.10
C VAL A 24 15.92 -9.50 10.23
N SER A 25 16.94 -8.77 10.72
CA SER A 25 18.18 -8.51 9.98
C SER A 25 18.99 -9.76 9.66
N LEU A 26 18.85 -10.82 10.47
CA LEU A 26 19.49 -12.12 10.25
C LEU A 26 18.65 -13.02 9.35
N ILE A 27 17.32 -12.86 9.38
CA ILE A 27 16.38 -13.69 8.61
C ILE A 27 16.33 -13.24 7.14
N LEU A 28 16.30 -11.93 6.87
CA LEU A 28 16.14 -11.41 5.50
C LEU A 28 17.23 -11.87 4.53
N PRO A 29 18.52 -11.95 4.89
CA PRO A 29 19.55 -12.51 4.01
C PRO A 29 19.29 -13.97 3.64
N CYS A 30 18.87 -14.81 4.61
CA CYS A 30 18.53 -16.20 4.36
C CYS A 30 17.32 -16.33 3.43
N LEU A 31 16.30 -15.48 3.61
CA LEU A 31 15.15 -15.41 2.71
C LEU A 31 15.57 -14.96 1.30
N GLY A 32 16.45 -13.96 1.20
CA GLY A 32 17.01 -13.53 -0.09
C GLY A 32 17.75 -14.65 -0.80
N LEU A 33 18.60 -15.40 -0.09
CA LEU A 33 19.28 -16.57 -0.65
C LEU A 33 18.29 -17.64 -1.09
N TYR A 34 17.27 -17.92 -0.27
CA TYR A 34 16.20 -18.85 -0.63
C TYR A 34 15.45 -18.41 -1.89
N GLU A 35 15.11 -17.13 -2.02
CA GLU A 35 14.51 -16.56 -3.23
C GLU A 35 15.42 -16.77 -4.45
N HIS A 36 16.72 -16.54 -4.32
CA HIS A 36 17.67 -16.77 -5.42
C HIS A 36 17.78 -18.25 -5.80
N VAL A 37 17.80 -19.16 -4.82
CA VAL A 37 17.84 -20.61 -5.09
C VAL A 37 16.57 -21.06 -5.81
N LYS A 38 15.41 -20.51 -5.46
CA LYS A 38 14.12 -20.90 -6.04
C LYS A 38 13.80 -20.23 -7.37
N PHE A 39 14.14 -18.95 -7.51
CA PHE A 39 13.70 -18.11 -8.62
C PHE A 39 14.86 -17.63 -9.51
N GLY A 40 16.11 -17.92 -9.14
CA GLY A 40 17.29 -17.51 -9.88
C GLY A 40 17.31 -16.01 -10.14
N LYS A 41 17.62 -15.63 -11.38
CA LYS A 41 17.70 -14.23 -11.84
C LYS A 41 16.41 -13.40 -11.63
N PHE A 42 15.25 -14.04 -11.46
CA PHE A 42 14.01 -13.32 -11.23
C PHE A 42 13.97 -12.69 -9.83
N ALA A 43 14.73 -13.23 -8.86
CA ALA A 43 14.88 -12.63 -7.53
C ALA A 43 15.63 -11.28 -7.56
N ASP A 44 16.43 -11.04 -8.59
CA ASP A 44 17.19 -9.81 -8.79
C ASP A 44 16.37 -8.68 -9.43
N TYR A 45 15.19 -8.98 -9.99
CA TYR A 45 14.40 -7.97 -10.70
C TYR A 45 13.82 -6.95 -9.74
N THR A 46 14.09 -5.68 -10.04
CA THR A 46 13.55 -4.56 -9.27
C THR A 46 12.46 -3.82 -10.03
N ALA A 47 11.56 -3.16 -9.30
CA ALA A 47 10.61 -2.24 -9.92
C ALA A 47 11.35 -1.12 -10.66
N LEU A 48 12.43 -0.57 -10.08
CA LEU A 48 13.27 0.45 -10.74
C LEU A 48 13.73 0.01 -12.14
N ASP A 49 14.23 -1.23 -12.30
CA ASP A 49 14.68 -1.73 -13.60
C ASP A 49 13.54 -1.79 -14.62
N GLY A 50 12.37 -2.26 -14.19
CA GLY A 50 11.18 -2.30 -15.03
C GLY A 50 10.70 -0.90 -15.43
N LEU A 51 10.66 0.03 -14.46
CA LEU A 51 10.26 1.41 -14.67
C LEU A 51 11.22 2.14 -15.63
N LYS A 52 12.54 1.92 -15.52
CA LYS A 52 13.57 2.49 -16.41
C LYS A 52 13.41 2.01 -17.86
N LYS A 53 13.12 0.72 -18.06
CA LYS A 53 12.97 0.10 -19.39
C LYS A 53 11.63 0.39 -20.05
N SER A 54 10.62 0.78 -19.28
CA SER A 54 9.30 1.10 -19.78
C SER A 54 9.26 2.43 -20.52
N LYS A 55 8.36 2.55 -21.51
CA LYS A 55 8.08 3.78 -22.27
C LYS A 55 6.69 4.36 -21.97
N VAL A 56 5.92 3.73 -21.08
CA VAL A 56 4.53 4.14 -20.78
C VAL A 56 4.47 5.21 -19.68
N GLY A 57 3.45 6.05 -19.66
CA GLY A 57 3.18 6.95 -18.54
C GLY A 57 2.97 6.18 -17.23
N ILE A 58 3.55 6.66 -16.12
CA ILE A 58 3.50 6.00 -14.81
C ILE A 58 3.01 6.97 -13.75
N PHE A 59 1.90 6.62 -13.08
CA PHE A 59 1.38 7.37 -11.94
C PHE A 59 1.70 6.63 -10.63
N ILE A 60 2.51 7.23 -9.77
CA ILE A 60 2.93 6.67 -8.49
C ILE A 60 2.23 7.43 -7.37
N THR A 61 1.40 6.72 -6.60
CA THR A 61 0.70 7.26 -5.43
C THR A 61 0.99 6.42 -4.20
N GLN A 62 1.26 7.07 -3.08
CA GLN A 62 1.49 6.40 -1.79
C GLN A 62 1.21 7.35 -0.63
N SER A 63 0.89 6.80 0.54
CA SER A 63 0.81 7.57 1.78
C SER A 63 2.09 7.43 2.61
N ARG A 64 2.54 8.53 3.22
CA ARG A 64 3.76 8.59 4.05
C ARG A 64 3.63 7.78 5.34
N ASP A 65 2.41 7.68 5.88
CA ASP A 65 2.08 6.87 7.05
C ASP A 65 1.85 5.38 6.73
N ASP A 66 2.25 4.89 5.54
CA ASP A 66 2.22 3.46 5.22
C ASP A 66 3.13 2.65 6.16
N GLN A 67 2.49 1.88 7.05
CA GLN A 67 3.15 1.03 8.06
C GLN A 67 3.46 -0.39 7.57
N VAL A 68 3.17 -0.71 6.31
CA VAL A 68 3.43 -2.00 5.67
C VAL A 68 4.62 -1.89 4.72
N VAL A 69 4.61 -0.89 3.83
CA VAL A 69 5.73 -0.59 2.92
C VAL A 69 6.12 0.88 3.11
N PRO A 70 7.12 1.18 3.94
CA PRO A 70 7.57 2.56 4.14
C PRO A 70 8.03 3.22 2.82
N VAL A 71 7.69 4.51 2.64
CA VAL A 71 8.00 5.28 1.40
C VAL A 71 9.47 5.20 0.96
N ARG A 72 10.41 5.06 1.91
CA ARG A 72 11.85 4.92 1.62
C ARG A 72 12.24 3.66 0.85
N TYR A 73 11.34 2.67 0.75
CA TYR A 73 11.56 1.44 -0.03
C TYR A 73 10.75 1.41 -1.34
N SER A 74 10.05 2.50 -1.63
CA SER A 74 9.10 2.59 -2.74
C SER A 74 9.03 4.02 -3.29
N TYR A 75 8.00 4.80 -2.94
CA TYR A 75 7.75 6.15 -3.45
C TYR A 75 8.99 7.04 -3.42
N GLY A 76 9.72 7.08 -2.30
CA GLY A 76 10.92 7.91 -2.14
C GLY A 76 12.03 7.53 -3.13
N LEU A 77 12.28 6.23 -3.32
CA LEU A 77 13.28 5.75 -4.28
C LEU A 77 12.88 6.10 -5.72
N PHE A 78 11.61 5.91 -6.07
CA PHE A 78 11.12 6.21 -7.41
C PHE A 78 11.09 7.72 -7.68
N HIS A 79 10.73 8.52 -6.67
CA HIS A 79 10.69 9.97 -6.78
C HIS A 79 12.09 10.54 -6.97
N GLU A 80 13.07 10.07 -6.19
CA GLU A 80 14.47 10.47 -6.33
C GLU A 80 14.99 10.24 -7.77
N GLU A 81 14.71 9.06 -8.32
CA GLU A 81 15.17 8.68 -9.67
C GLU A 81 14.39 9.38 -10.80
N PHE A 82 13.07 9.54 -10.69
CA PHE A 82 12.22 9.88 -11.85
C PHE A 82 11.47 11.21 -11.75
N GLN A 83 11.59 11.99 -10.67
CA GLN A 83 10.82 13.25 -10.52
C GLN A 83 11.00 14.25 -11.68
N SER A 84 12.15 14.26 -12.34
CA SER A 84 12.45 15.13 -13.48
C SER A 84 11.94 14.58 -14.82
N ASN A 85 11.48 13.33 -14.85
CA ASN A 85 11.00 12.68 -16.06
C ASN A 85 9.49 12.91 -16.23
N PRO A 86 9.04 13.59 -17.32
CA PRO A 86 7.63 13.93 -17.52
C PRO A 86 6.71 12.70 -17.70
N ARG A 87 7.29 11.51 -17.94
CA ARG A 87 6.57 10.23 -17.98
C ARG A 87 6.08 9.78 -16.61
N PHE A 88 6.60 10.35 -15.53
CA PHE A 88 6.23 9.98 -14.17
C PHE A 88 5.43 11.09 -13.51
N ARG A 89 4.29 10.72 -12.94
CA ARG A 89 3.48 11.60 -12.08
C ARG A 89 3.49 11.03 -10.67
N PHE A 90 3.79 11.89 -9.70
CA PHE A 90 3.88 11.53 -8.30
C PHE A 90 2.77 12.21 -7.48
N ARG A 91 2.16 11.46 -6.58
CA ARG A 91 1.17 11.97 -5.61
C ARG A 91 1.39 11.32 -4.24
N GLU A 92 1.91 12.09 -3.29
CA GLU A 92 2.04 11.63 -1.91
C GLU A 92 0.83 12.09 -1.07
N TYR A 93 0.39 11.23 -0.15
CA TYR A 93 -0.54 11.57 0.93
C TYR A 93 0.16 11.48 2.28
N GLN A 94 -0.37 12.15 3.31
CA GLN A 94 0.21 12.07 4.66
C GLN A 94 -0.48 11.03 5.55
N ASP A 95 -1.76 10.71 5.30
CA ASP A 95 -2.66 10.13 6.31
C ASP A 95 -3.64 9.05 5.79
N ARG A 96 -3.33 8.46 4.63
CA ARG A 96 -4.16 7.45 3.94
C ARG A 96 -3.67 6.00 4.11
N GLY A 97 -2.59 5.77 4.85
CA GLY A 97 -2.03 4.46 5.13
C GLY A 97 -1.74 3.62 3.87
N HIS A 98 -1.73 2.29 4.05
CA HIS A 98 -1.34 1.35 3.01
C HIS A 98 -2.43 1.05 1.95
N ALA A 99 -3.70 1.23 2.28
CA ALA A 99 -4.80 0.70 1.47
C ALA A 99 -5.77 1.76 0.95
N TYR A 100 -5.69 3.00 1.43
CA TYR A 100 -6.77 3.96 1.25
C TYR A 100 -6.45 5.15 0.34
N VAL A 101 -5.34 5.09 -0.42
CA VAL A 101 -4.92 6.20 -1.29
C VAL A 101 -5.95 6.57 -2.36
N TYR A 102 -6.82 5.64 -2.76
CA TYR A 102 -7.86 5.85 -3.79
C TYR A 102 -9.21 6.32 -3.24
N TYR A 103 -9.41 6.28 -1.93
CA TYR A 103 -10.69 6.64 -1.33
C TYR A 103 -10.70 8.09 -0.89
N SER A 104 -11.90 8.66 -0.83
CA SER A 104 -12.11 10.00 -0.30
C SER A 104 -11.63 10.09 1.15
N GLN A 105 -11.33 11.29 1.63
CA GLN A 105 -11.00 11.49 3.04
C GLN A 105 -12.20 11.18 3.95
N ASP A 106 -13.43 11.38 3.47
CA ASP A 106 -14.64 10.98 4.18
C ASP A 106 -14.72 9.46 4.34
N SER A 107 -14.38 8.71 3.30
CA SER A 107 -14.30 7.25 3.36
C SER A 107 -13.23 6.78 4.36
N VAL A 108 -12.06 7.41 4.35
CA VAL A 108 -10.96 7.10 5.29
C VAL A 108 -11.41 7.37 6.73
N ARG A 109 -12.06 8.52 6.98
CA ARG A 109 -12.61 8.85 8.31
C ARG A 109 -13.69 7.87 8.75
N TYR A 110 -14.65 7.59 7.86
CA TYR A 110 -15.74 6.65 8.11
C TYR A 110 -15.22 5.26 8.52
N ARG A 111 -14.21 4.74 7.81
CA ARG A 111 -13.59 3.46 8.15
C ARG A 111 -12.86 3.49 9.49
N LYS A 112 -12.10 4.56 9.77
CA LYS A 112 -11.42 4.72 11.07
C LYS A 112 -12.43 4.73 12.22
N GLN A 113 -13.54 5.43 12.05
CA GLN A 113 -14.64 5.45 13.02
C GLN A 113 -15.28 4.08 13.17
N PHE A 114 -15.65 3.43 12.06
CA PHE A 114 -16.25 2.09 12.07
C PHE A 114 -15.35 1.06 12.79
N ASP A 115 -14.04 1.09 12.55
CA ASP A 115 -13.07 0.21 13.24
C ASP A 115 -13.01 0.47 14.75
N GLN A 116 -13.21 1.72 15.19
CA GLN A 116 -13.28 2.06 16.61
C GLN A 116 -14.58 1.55 17.23
N GLU A 117 -15.72 1.79 16.57
CA GLU A 117 -17.05 1.32 17.00
C GLU A 117 -17.09 -0.21 17.12
N TYR A 118 -16.52 -0.94 16.16
CA TYR A 118 -16.39 -2.39 16.23
C TYR A 118 -15.56 -2.84 17.45
N LYS A 119 -14.42 -2.20 17.70
CA LYS A 119 -13.56 -2.54 18.85
C LYS A 119 -14.28 -2.31 20.18
N GLU A 120 -15.03 -1.23 20.28
CA GLU A 120 -15.85 -0.92 21.46
C GLU A 120 -16.97 -1.93 21.65
N HIS A 121 -17.70 -2.27 20.58
CA HIS A 121 -18.76 -3.27 20.60
C HIS A 121 -18.25 -4.63 21.09
N ILE A 122 -17.13 -5.11 20.55
CA ILE A 122 -16.54 -6.40 20.96
C ILE A 122 -16.03 -6.35 22.40
N ARG A 123 -15.46 -5.23 22.83
CA ARG A 123 -15.04 -5.02 24.22
C ARG A 123 -16.23 -5.10 25.18
N GLN A 124 -17.37 -4.49 24.84
CA GLN A 124 -18.59 -4.54 25.64
C GLN A 124 -19.16 -5.96 25.75
N LEU A 125 -19.02 -6.78 24.70
CA LEU A 125 -19.39 -8.18 24.71
C LEU A 125 -18.41 -9.09 25.46
N GLY A 126 -17.26 -8.56 25.92
CA GLY A 126 -16.19 -9.36 26.54
C GLY A 126 -15.54 -10.37 25.61
N GLN A 127 -15.71 -10.20 24.29
CA GLN A 127 -15.20 -11.13 23.28
C GLN A 127 -13.84 -10.68 22.74
N LYS A 128 -13.11 -11.61 22.11
CA LYS A 128 -11.90 -11.26 21.35
C LYS A 128 -12.29 -10.95 19.90
N PRO A 129 -11.70 -9.91 19.28
CA PRO A 129 -11.91 -9.64 17.87
C PRO A 129 -11.53 -10.85 17.01
N SER A 130 -12.42 -11.21 16.09
CA SER A 130 -12.20 -12.26 15.09
C SER A 130 -12.68 -11.79 13.71
N ASN A 131 -12.31 -12.50 12.65
CA ASN A 131 -12.83 -12.23 11.31
C ASN A 131 -14.35 -12.46 11.23
N GLU A 132 -14.85 -13.48 11.94
CA GLU A 132 -16.28 -13.80 11.98
C GLU A 132 -17.08 -12.69 12.63
N SER A 133 -16.65 -12.24 13.82
CA SER A 133 -17.32 -11.15 14.53
C SER A 133 -17.24 -9.82 13.77
N TYR A 134 -16.12 -9.54 13.10
CA TYR A 134 -15.98 -8.35 12.25
C TYR A 134 -16.94 -8.40 11.05
N ASN A 135 -17.03 -9.54 10.37
CA ASN A 135 -17.91 -9.72 9.22
C ASN A 135 -19.38 -9.62 9.62
N ALA A 136 -19.77 -10.24 10.74
CA ALA A 136 -21.14 -10.17 11.26
C ALA A 136 -21.53 -8.73 11.64
N TYR A 137 -20.61 -7.98 12.26
CA TYR A 137 -20.82 -6.57 12.58
C TYR A 137 -20.89 -5.70 11.31
N SER A 138 -19.95 -5.89 10.38
CA SER A 138 -19.91 -5.16 9.10
C SER A 138 -21.14 -5.38 8.24
N ALA A 139 -21.68 -6.60 8.20
CA ALA A 139 -22.91 -6.89 7.45
C ALA A 139 -24.12 -6.05 7.91
N LYS A 140 -24.14 -5.60 9.17
CA LYS A 140 -25.23 -4.83 9.76
C LYS A 140 -24.96 -3.33 9.82
N HIS A 141 -23.70 -2.93 10.02
CA HIS A 141 -23.35 -1.57 10.40
C HIS A 141 -22.48 -0.83 9.37
N PHE A 142 -21.93 -1.53 8.38
CA PHE A 142 -21.05 -0.91 7.39
C PHE A 142 -21.83 -0.39 6.18
N ASP A 143 -21.89 0.92 6.05
CA ASP A 143 -22.37 1.63 4.87
C ASP A 143 -21.30 1.57 3.77
N LYS A 144 -21.55 0.71 2.78
CA LYS A 144 -20.66 0.52 1.64
C LYS A 144 -20.49 1.79 0.80
N SER A 145 -21.51 2.65 0.72
CA SER A 145 -21.42 3.88 -0.08
C SER A 145 -20.37 4.83 0.48
N LYS A 146 -20.36 5.01 1.80
CA LYS A 146 -19.35 5.80 2.52
C LYS A 146 -18.01 5.07 2.56
N GLY A 147 -18.03 3.79 2.89
CA GLY A 147 -16.83 2.97 3.04
C GLY A 147 -16.03 2.76 1.76
N PHE A 148 -16.63 2.92 0.58
CA PHE A 148 -15.94 2.76 -0.70
C PHE A 148 -16.00 4.01 -1.59
N GLU A 149 -16.39 5.16 -1.03
CA GLU A 149 -16.38 6.43 -1.75
C GLU A 149 -14.96 6.75 -2.26
N LEU A 150 -14.86 6.99 -3.56
CA LEU A 150 -13.59 7.25 -4.25
C LEU A 150 -13.18 8.73 -4.12
N ASP A 151 -11.87 8.97 -4.15
CA ASP A 151 -11.33 10.31 -4.37
C ASP A 151 -11.50 10.67 -5.85
N VAL A 152 -12.66 11.22 -6.20
CA VAL A 152 -13.00 11.59 -7.58
C VAL A 152 -11.96 12.54 -8.20
N PRO A 153 -11.46 13.58 -7.51
CA PRO A 153 -10.35 14.39 -8.02
C PRO A 153 -9.11 13.57 -8.39
N LEU A 154 -8.66 12.63 -7.55
CA LEU A 154 -7.55 11.75 -7.87
C LEU A 154 -7.84 10.85 -9.08
N MET A 155 -9.05 10.27 -9.14
CA MET A 155 -9.46 9.42 -10.27
C MET A 155 -9.45 10.20 -11.58
N ASN A 156 -9.93 11.44 -11.58
CA ASN A 156 -9.88 12.31 -12.75
C ASN A 156 -8.44 12.66 -13.13
N GLN A 157 -7.57 12.98 -12.16
CA GLN A 157 -6.15 13.22 -12.43
C GLN A 157 -5.46 12.01 -13.08
N MET A 158 -5.76 10.80 -12.60
CA MET A 158 -5.26 9.56 -13.20
C MET A 158 -5.79 9.36 -14.62
N ALA A 159 -7.09 9.55 -14.83
CA ALA A 159 -7.72 9.42 -16.14
C ALA A 159 -7.11 10.41 -17.15
N ASP A 160 -6.97 11.68 -16.77
CA ASP A 160 -6.40 12.73 -17.62
C ASP A 160 -4.91 12.50 -17.90
N PHE A 161 -4.16 11.98 -16.93
CA PHE A 161 -2.79 11.56 -17.16
C PHE A 161 -2.70 10.45 -18.19
N TYR A 162 -3.46 9.35 -18.02
CA TYR A 162 -3.36 8.20 -18.92
C TYR A 162 -3.98 8.42 -20.30
N ARG A 163 -4.93 9.37 -20.46
CA ARG A 163 -5.42 9.79 -21.77
C ARG A 163 -4.31 10.32 -22.69
N GLN A 164 -3.26 10.91 -22.12
CA GLN A 164 -2.09 11.40 -22.88
C GLN A 164 -1.23 10.25 -23.45
N TYR A 165 -1.42 9.04 -22.95
CA TYR A 165 -0.65 7.85 -23.33
C TYR A 165 -1.52 6.80 -24.06
N LYS A 166 -2.76 7.16 -24.44
CA LYS A 166 -3.54 6.35 -25.37
C LYS A 166 -2.95 6.50 -26.78
N SER A 167 -2.40 5.41 -27.31
CA SER A 167 -2.10 5.24 -28.73
C SER A 167 -3.36 5.24 -29.57
#